data_AF-A0A936ETG6-F1
#
_entry.id   AF-A0A936ETG6-F1
#
_cell.length_a   1.000
_cell.length_b   1.000
_cell.length_c   1.000
_cell.angle_alpha   90.00
_cell.angle_beta   90.00
_cell.angle_gamma   90.00
#
_symmetry.space_group_name_H-M   'P 1'
#
loop_
_entity.id
_entity.type
_entity.pdbx_description
1 polymer ?
#
loop_
_entity_poly.entity_id
_entity_poly.type
_entity_poly.pdbx_seq_one_letter_code
_entity_poly.pdbx_strand_id
1 'polypeptide(L)'
;MADVALIAADICAAIGDVSVSWWHEEVRTGRAPKPAIQQPRFTRWRLLDVRRFWAERAAHASANAASGERMAERAKKASIKAREPAAVAKAQATRKARIAAREGAAT
;
A
#
# COMPACT_ATOMS: atom_id res chain seq x y z
N MET A 1 18.59 26.44 5.49
CA MET A 1 19.35 26.89 4.31
C MET A 1 18.46 26.68 3.09
N ALA A 2 18.22 27.72 2.30
CA ALA A 2 17.44 27.59 1.07
C ALA A 2 18.29 26.86 0.03
N ASP A 3 17.89 25.66 -0.36
CA ASP A 3 18.51 24.91 -1.46
C ASP A 3 18.04 25.58 -2.77
N VAL A 4 18.84 26.51 -3.30
CA VAL A 4 18.53 27.31 -4.52
C VAL A 4 18.85 26.52 -5.80
N ALA A 5 19.27 25.27 -5.69
CA ALA A 5 19.61 24.44 -6.84
C ALA A 5 18.40 24.25 -7.76
N LEU A 6 18.59 24.62 -9.03
CA LEU A 6 17.62 24.44 -10.10
C LEU A 6 17.97 23.19 -10.90
N ILE A 7 17.06 22.23 -10.93
CA ILE A 7 17.24 20.95 -11.61
C ILE A 7 16.29 20.80 -12.81
N ALA A 8 16.71 19.99 -13.77
CA ALA A 8 15.94 19.65 -14.97
C ALA A 8 15.03 18.44 -14.73
N ALA A 9 14.11 18.18 -15.67
CA ALA A 9 13.07 17.16 -15.54
C ALA A 9 13.64 15.74 -15.47
N ASP A 10 14.77 15.48 -16.15
CA ASP A 10 15.52 14.23 -16.10
C ASP A 10 16.01 13.91 -14.67
N ILE A 11 16.58 14.88 -13.97
CA ILE A 11 17.00 14.72 -12.58
C ILE A 11 15.79 14.52 -11.67
N CYS A 12 14.70 15.28 -11.89
CA CYS A 12 13.47 15.13 -11.10
C CYS A 12 12.91 13.69 -11.20
N ALA A 13 12.94 13.14 -12.41
CA ALA A 13 12.47 11.79 -12.71
C ALA A 13 13.43 10.72 -12.16
N ALA A 14 14.74 10.92 -12.29
CA ALA A 14 15.76 10.00 -11.79
C ALA A 14 15.70 9.82 -10.26
N ILE A 15 15.38 10.88 -9.49
CA ILE A 15 15.22 10.79 -8.03
C ILE A 15 14.13 9.78 -7.64
N GLY A 16 13.06 9.68 -8.43
CA GLY A 16 11.94 8.79 -8.18
C GLY A 16 11.97 7.47 -8.95
N ASP A 17 13.04 7.21 -9.72
CA ASP A 17 13.14 6.08 -10.64
C ASP A 17 11.92 5.97 -11.59
N VAL A 18 11.52 7.11 -12.16
CA VAL A 18 10.38 7.21 -13.09
C VAL A 18 10.82 7.78 -14.44
N SER A 19 9.94 7.66 -15.44
CA SER A 19 10.16 8.31 -16.73
C SER A 19 9.91 9.82 -16.67
N VAL A 20 10.61 10.56 -17.54
CA VAL A 20 10.41 12.02 -17.69
C VAL A 20 8.99 12.34 -18.16
N SER A 21 8.40 11.50 -19.01
CA SER A 21 7.00 11.63 -19.46
C SER A 21 6.02 11.53 -18.30
N TRP A 22 6.25 10.58 -17.38
CA TRP A 22 5.45 10.44 -16.18
C TRP A 22 5.57 11.67 -15.28
N TRP A 23 6.79 12.19 -15.08
CA TRP A 23 7.01 13.42 -14.31
C TRP A 23 6.23 14.61 -14.90
N HIS A 24 6.26 14.79 -16.23
CA HIS A 24 5.52 15.87 -16.87
C HIS A 24 4.00 15.73 -16.72
N GLU A 25 3.47 14.50 -16.76
CA GLU A 25 2.04 14.27 -16.52
C GLU A 25 1.66 14.59 -15.07
N GLU A 26 2.51 14.23 -14.11
CA GLU A 26 2.28 14.53 -12.70
C GLU A 26 2.30 16.04 -12.43
N VAL A 27 3.16 16.80 -13.15
CA VAL A 27 3.19 18.26 -13.10
C VAL A 27 1.92 18.85 -13.76
N ARG A 28 1.49 18.30 -14.91
CA ARG A 28 0.28 18.74 -15.62
C ARG A 28 -0.99 18.55 -14.80
N THR A 29 -1.08 17.42 -14.09
CA THR A 29 -2.20 17.09 -13.21
C THR A 29 -2.17 17.85 -11.88
N GLY A 30 -1.12 18.64 -11.63
CA GLY A 30 -0.98 19.47 -10.43
C GLY A 30 -0.60 18.68 -9.17
N ARG A 31 -0.19 17.41 -9.31
CA ARG A 31 0.27 16.58 -8.19
C ARG A 31 1.74 16.82 -7.86
N ALA A 32 2.57 17.03 -8.88
CA ALA A 32 3.98 17.39 -8.71
C ALA A 32 4.15 18.92 -8.63
N PRO A 33 5.27 19.41 -8.06
CA PRO A 33 5.52 20.83 -7.94
C PRO A 33 5.61 21.53 -9.30
N LYS A 34 5.09 22.76 -9.37
CA LYS A 34 5.23 23.61 -10.54
C LYS A 34 6.70 24.00 -10.75
N PRO A 35 7.16 24.08 -12.01
CA PRO A 35 8.51 24.56 -12.30
C PRO A 35 8.68 26.01 -11.83
N ALA A 36 9.87 26.34 -11.33
CA ALA A 36 10.24 27.71 -10.98
C ALA A 36 10.57 28.56 -12.21
N ILE A 37 11.02 27.92 -13.30
CA ILE A 37 11.25 28.56 -14.60
C ILE A 37 10.62 27.67 -15.67
N GLN A 38 9.82 28.27 -16.55
CA GLN A 38 9.18 27.57 -17.67
C GLN A 38 9.34 28.40 -18.94
N GLN A 39 10.25 27.96 -19.82
CA GLN A 39 10.50 28.55 -21.13
C GLN A 39 10.57 27.47 -22.21
N PRO A 40 10.35 27.80 -23.49
CA PRO A 40 10.54 26.84 -24.59
C PRO A 40 11.96 26.24 -24.52
N ARG A 41 12.06 24.94 -24.21
CA ARG A 41 13.31 24.16 -24.05
C ARG A 41 14.09 24.38 -22.74
N PHE A 42 13.65 25.27 -21.86
CA PHE A 42 14.31 25.48 -20.56
C PHE A 42 13.29 25.51 -19.42
N THR A 43 13.06 24.34 -18.85
CA THR A 43 12.21 24.17 -17.66
C THR A 43 13.07 23.73 -16.49
N ARG A 44 12.90 24.38 -15.34
CA ARG A 44 13.66 24.10 -14.12
C ARG A 44 12.77 24.10 -12.89
N TRP A 45 13.07 23.18 -11.98
CA TRP A 45 12.42 23.05 -10.68
C TRP A 45 13.41 23.36 -9.57
N ARG A 46 12.90 23.85 -8.43
CA ARG A 46 13.72 23.93 -7.23
C ARG A 46 13.90 22.52 -6.66
N LEU A 47 15.15 22.17 -6.38
CA LEU A 47 15.49 20.87 -5.81
C LEU A 47 14.75 20.61 -4.49
N LEU A 48 14.57 21.66 -3.67
CA LEU A 48 13.84 21.57 -2.41
C LEU A 48 12.39 21.09 -2.61
N ASP A 49 11.66 21.67 -3.56
CA ASP A 49 10.26 21.34 -3.80
C ASP A 49 10.12 19.90 -4.33
N VAL A 50 11.03 19.50 -5.21
CA VAL A 50 11.08 18.13 -5.75
C VAL A 50 11.40 17.12 -4.66
N ARG A 51 12.37 17.41 -3.79
CA ARG A 51 12.69 16.55 -2.63
C ARG A 51 11.52 16.41 -1.68
N ARG A 52 10.82 17.51 -1.38
CA ARG A 52 9.63 17.49 -0.51
C ARG A 52 8.54 16.62 -1.09
N PHE A 53 8.23 16.78 -2.37
CA PHE A 53 7.25 15.95 -3.07
C PHE A 53 7.56 14.45 -2.95
N TRP A 54 8.81 14.06 -3.22
CA TRP A 54 9.20 12.65 -3.14
C TRP A 54 9.19 12.12 -1.70
N ALA A 55 9.62 12.92 -0.72
CA ALA A 55 9.56 12.55 0.69
C ALA A 55 8.11 12.35 1.17
N GLU A 56 7.20 13.26 0.81
CA GLU A 56 5.77 13.17 1.12
C GLU A 56 5.16 11.92 0.47
N ARG A 57 5.47 11.66 -0.80
CA ARG A 57 4.99 10.47 -1.52
C ARG A 57 5.50 9.17 -0.89
N ALA A 58 6.75 9.11 -0.49
CA ALA A 58 7.33 7.96 0.20
C ALA A 58 6.68 7.73 1.58
N ALA A 59 6.41 8.80 2.33
CA ALA A 59 5.71 8.73 3.60
C ALA A 59 4.29 8.16 3.42
N HIS A 60 3.54 8.64 2.43
CA HIS A 60 2.22 8.11 2.09
C HIS A 60 2.26 6.64 1.68
N ALA A 61 3.25 6.23 0.89
CA ALA A 61 3.42 4.82 0.51
C ALA A 61 3.62 3.91 1.74
N SER A 62 4.46 4.34 2.70
CA SER A 62 4.68 3.57 3.94
C SER A 62 3.42 3.48 4.81
N ALA A 63 2.66 4.58 4.91
CA ALA A 63 1.44 4.63 5.71
C ALA A 63 0.35 3.72 5.12
N ASN A 64 0.24 3.68 3.79
CA ASN A 64 -0.68 2.80 3.08
C ASN A 64 -0.30 1.33 3.25
N ALA A 65 0.99 1.00 3.16
CA ALA A 65 1.48 -0.36 3.39
C ALA A 65 1.14 -0.84 4.82
N ALA A 66 1.43 -0.02 5.83
CA ALA A 66 1.11 -0.33 7.23
C ALA A 66 -0.40 -0.48 7.47
N SER A 67 -1.22 0.31 6.78
CA SER A 67 -2.69 0.22 6.87
C SER A 67 -3.21 -1.06 6.20
N GLY A 68 -2.62 -1.44 5.06
CA GLY A 68 -2.92 -2.69 4.36
C GLY A 68 -2.61 -3.92 5.21
N GLU A 69 -1.45 -3.93 5.89
CA GLU A 69 -1.06 -5.02 6.78
C GLU A 69 -2.03 -5.18 7.96
N ARG A 70 -2.42 -4.08 8.61
CA ARG A 70 -3.43 -4.11 9.69
C ARG A 70 -4.78 -4.61 9.20
N MET A 71 -5.18 -4.24 7.98
CA MET A 71 -6.43 -4.72 7.40
C MET A 71 -6.36 -6.22 7.11
N ALA A 72 -5.25 -6.71 6.57
CA ALA A 72 -5.01 -8.13 6.34
C ALA A 72 -5.02 -8.94 7.65
N GLU A 73 -4.40 -8.43 8.71
CA GLU A 73 -4.40 -9.09 10.02
C GLU A 73 -5.81 -9.15 10.61
N ARG A 74 -6.59 -8.06 10.52
CA ARG A 74 -8.00 -8.05 10.93
C ARG A 74 -8.83 -9.04 10.13
N ALA A 75 -8.64 -9.11 8.82
CA ALA A 75 -9.33 -10.07 7.96
C ALA A 75 -8.98 -11.52 8.34
N LYS A 76 -7.71 -11.81 8.63
CA LYS A 76 -7.26 -13.14 9.09
C LYS A 76 -7.90 -13.51 10.44
N LYS A 77 -7.91 -12.60 11.41
CA LYS A 77 -8.56 -12.80 12.72
C LYS A 77 -10.07 -13.04 12.56
N ALA A 78 -10.74 -12.25 11.73
CA ALA A 78 -12.16 -12.43 11.44
C ALA A 78 -12.46 -13.79 10.77
N SER A 79 -11.60 -14.22 9.83
CA SER A 79 -11.73 -15.51 9.16
C SER A 79 -11.56 -16.69 10.11
N ILE A 80 -10.58 -16.62 11.02
CA ILE A 80 -10.38 -17.64 12.08
C ILE A 80 -11.64 -17.72 12.95
N LYS A 81 -12.13 -16.57 13.46
CA LYS A 81 -13.34 -16.51 14.28
C LYS A 81 -14.58 -17.05 13.56
N ALA A 82 -14.70 -16.82 12.25
CA ALA A 82 -15.81 -17.35 11.45
C ALA A 82 -15.73 -18.88 11.26
N ARG A 83 -14.52 -19.48 11.31
CA ARG A 83 -14.31 -20.93 11.19
C ARG A 83 -14.52 -21.70 12.51
N GLU A 84 -14.43 -21.02 13.66
CA GLU A 84 -14.67 -21.61 14.98
C GLU A 84 -16.05 -22.31 15.10
N PRO A 85 -17.19 -21.70 14.72
CA PRO A 85 -18.49 -22.37 14.83
C PRO A 85 -18.59 -23.61 13.93
N ALA A 86 -17.99 -23.57 12.73
CA ALA A 86 -17.96 -24.71 11.82
C ALA A 86 -17.09 -25.87 12.36
N ALA A 87 -15.97 -25.55 13.01
CA ALA A 87 -15.12 -26.55 13.66
C ALA A 87 -15.81 -27.20 14.87
N VAL A 88 -16.52 -26.41 15.68
CA VAL A 88 -17.31 -26.91 16.82
C VAL A 88 -18.45 -27.83 16.36
N ALA A 89 -19.18 -27.43 15.32
CA ALA A 89 -20.24 -28.26 14.74
C ALA A 89 -19.71 -29.61 14.21
N LYS A 90 -18.55 -29.60 13.53
CA LYS A 90 -17.90 -30.82 13.05
C LYS A 90 -17.45 -31.74 14.20
N ALA A 91 -16.86 -31.17 15.25
CA ALA A 91 -16.43 -31.94 16.43
C ALA A 91 -17.62 -32.58 17.17
N GLN A 92 -18.75 -31.88 17.28
CA GLN A 92 -19.97 -32.42 17.87
C GLN A 92 -20.58 -33.55 17.04
N ALA A 93 -20.60 -33.41 15.70
CA ALA A 93 -21.06 -34.47 14.80
C ALA A 93 -20.20 -35.75 14.92
N THR A 94 -18.87 -35.61 14.98
CA THR A 94 -17.97 -36.74 15.18
C THR A 94 -18.17 -37.41 16.54
N ARG A 95 -18.40 -36.62 17.61
CA ARG A 95 -18.69 -37.16 18.95
C ARG A 95 -20.00 -37.94 18.97
N LYS A 96 -21.05 -37.41 18.35
CA LYS A 96 -22.36 -38.08 18.23
C LYS A 96 -22.26 -39.39 17.47
N ALA A 97 -21.55 -39.40 16.35
CA ALA A 97 -21.32 -40.61 15.54
C ALA A 97 -20.56 -41.70 16.32
N ARG A 98 -19.56 -41.32 17.13
CA ARG A 98 -18.80 -42.27 17.95
C ARG A 98 -19.61 -42.87 19.09
N ILE A 99 -20.54 -42.11 19.67
CA ILE A 99 -21.46 -42.61 20.70
C ILE A 99 -22.44 -43.62 20.06
N ALA A 100 -23.06 -43.26 18.93
CA ALA A 100 -23.96 -44.15 18.22
C ALA A 100 -23.29 -45.47 17.77
N ALA A 101 -22.04 -45.42 17.30
CA ALA A 101 -21.27 -46.61 16.94
C ALA A 101 -20.96 -47.52 18.14
N ARG A 102 -20.85 -46.93 19.35
CA ARG A 102 -20.56 -47.67 20.59
C ARG A 102 -21.84 -48.30 21.18
N GLU A 103 -22.99 -47.66 21.00
CA GLU A 103 -24.29 -48.17 21.39
C GLU A 103 -24.77 -49.30 20.46
N GLY A 104 -24.51 -49.19 19.15
CA GLY A 104 -24.84 -50.24 18.17
C GLY A 104 -23.94 -51.50 18.25
N ALA A 105 -22.78 -51.42 18.88
CA ALA A 105 -21.88 -52.57 19.10
C ALA A 105 -22.23 -53.38 20.36
N ALA A 106 -23.22 -52.94 21.15
CA ALA A 106 -23.67 -53.60 22.38
C ALA A 106 -25.01 -54.36 22.20
N THR A 107 -25.46 -54.55 20.96
CA THR A 107 -26.62 -55.38 20.58
C THR A 107 -26.13 -56.57 19.76
#